data_AF-A0A1F9E264-F1
#
_entry.id   AF-A0A1F9E264-F1
#
_cell.length_a   1.000
_cell.length_b   1.000
_cell.length_c   1.000
_cell.angle_alpha   90.00
_cell.angle_beta   90.00
_cell.angle_gamma   90.00
#
_symmetry.space_group_name_H-M   'P 1'
#
loop_
_entity.id
_entity.type
_entity.pdbx_description
1 polymer ?
#
loop_
_entity_poly.entity_id
_entity_poly.type
_entity_poly.pdbx_seq_one_letter_code
_entity_poly.pdbx_strand_id
1 'polypeptide(L)'
;MANVVVDGVFTIPLMKRTGYKPHVAEAIEAVTSTGGQIMPPVMGAAAFIMAEITGIQYVEIMKAAALPAILYFFSLFVIVDLEAAREKIGRVSSLAEVLKLATLLKTSGDLLAPLPVLILLGALDISPMKSVVWSILCILSLELLISNQRLGLPTPWK
;
A
#
# COMPACT_ATOMS: atom_id res chain seq x y z
N MET A 1 12.05 2.07 -3.62
CA MET A 1 13.15 1.73 -2.70
C MET A 1 12.86 2.09 -1.25
N ALA A 2 12.24 3.25 -0.96
CA ALA A 2 11.84 3.60 0.41
C ALA A 2 10.92 2.54 1.06
N ASN A 3 9.98 1.98 0.31
CA ASN A 3 9.02 0.99 0.82
C ASN A 3 9.72 -0.26 1.40
N VAL A 4 10.76 -0.79 0.73
CA VAL A 4 11.53 -1.95 1.24
C VAL A 4 12.17 -1.66 2.59
N VAL A 5 12.61 -0.42 2.82
CA VAL A 5 13.26 -0.02 4.08
C VAL A 5 12.24 0.07 5.22
N VAL A 6 11.01 0.49 4.92
CA VAL A 6 9.94 0.68 5.93
C VAL A 6 9.16 -0.61 6.17
N ASP A 7 8.75 -1.29 5.11
CA ASP A 7 7.92 -2.49 5.18
C ASP A 7 8.79 -3.73 5.40
N GLY A 8 9.95 -3.81 4.72
CA GLY A 8 10.83 -4.97 4.76
C GLY A 8 11.43 -5.28 6.13
N VAL A 9 11.58 -4.29 7.03
CA VAL A 9 11.99 -4.54 8.42
C VAL A 9 11.00 -5.39 9.20
N PHE A 10 9.72 -5.41 8.78
CA PHE A 10 8.68 -6.25 9.36
C PHE A 10 8.40 -7.48 8.49
N THR A 11 8.24 -7.30 7.18
CA THR A 11 7.81 -8.36 6.26
C THR A 11 8.87 -9.45 6.08
N ILE A 12 10.15 -9.07 5.90
CA ILE A 12 11.22 -10.03 5.63
C ILE A 12 11.44 -10.99 6.82
N PRO A 13 11.59 -10.51 8.08
CA PRO A 13 11.71 -11.42 9.23
C PRO A 13 10.48 -12.30 9.43
N LEU A 14 9.28 -11.77 9.17
CA LEU A 14 8.03 -12.53 9.28
C LEU A 14 8.00 -13.70 8.30
N MET A 15 8.36 -13.46 7.03
CA MET A 15 8.43 -14.51 5.99
C MET A 15 9.51 -15.56 6.30
N LYS A 16 10.67 -15.13 6.81
CA LYS A 16 11.73 -16.04 7.24
C LYS A 16 11.26 -16.96 8.39
N ARG A 17 10.49 -16.43 9.34
CA ARG A 17 9.93 -17.21 10.47
C ARG A 17 8.85 -18.20 10.05
N THR A 18 8.06 -17.89 9.03
CA THR A 18 7.04 -18.81 8.49
C THR A 18 7.63 -19.93 7.65
N GLY A 19 8.88 -19.80 7.18
CA GLY A 19 9.63 -20.87 6.52
C GLY A 19 10.16 -20.52 5.14
N TYR A 20 9.99 -19.28 4.66
CA TYR A 20 10.59 -18.85 3.41
C TYR A 20 12.12 -18.77 3.52
N LYS A 21 12.82 -19.20 2.47
CA LYS A 21 14.27 -19.03 2.36
C LYS A 21 14.62 -17.53 2.39
N PRO A 22 15.75 -17.14 3.03
CA PRO A 22 16.09 -15.73 3.19
C PRO A 22 16.10 -14.91 1.90
N HIS A 23 16.70 -15.45 0.84
CA HIS A 23 16.79 -14.79 -0.47
C HIS A 23 15.42 -14.67 -1.17
N VAL A 24 14.52 -15.63 -0.95
CA VAL A 24 13.16 -15.60 -1.51
C VAL A 24 12.34 -14.52 -0.82
N ALA A 25 12.40 -14.43 0.51
CA ALA A 25 11.71 -13.40 1.27
C ALA A 25 12.16 -11.97 0.88
N GLU A 26 13.47 -11.77 0.75
CA GLU A 26 14.05 -10.50 0.32
C GLU A 26 13.66 -10.14 -1.13
N ALA A 27 13.68 -11.14 -2.03
CA ALA A 27 13.24 -10.94 -3.41
C ALA A 27 11.76 -10.53 -3.46
N ILE A 28 10.87 -11.27 -2.80
CA ILE A 28 9.42 -11.00 -2.81
C ILE A 28 9.13 -9.58 -2.31
N GLU A 29 9.74 -9.18 -1.19
CA GLU A 29 9.60 -7.82 -0.66
C GLU A 29 10.09 -6.77 -1.66
N ALA A 30 11.26 -6.99 -2.27
CA ALA A 30 11.84 -6.06 -3.25
C ALA A 30 10.95 -5.88 -4.49
N VAL A 31 10.40 -6.97 -5.06
CA VAL A 31 9.50 -6.85 -6.23
C VAL A 31 8.17 -6.22 -5.83
N THR A 32 7.57 -6.64 -4.72
CA THR A 32 6.28 -6.09 -4.23
C THR A 32 6.37 -4.58 -3.99
N SER A 33 7.44 -4.14 -3.32
CA SER A 33 7.75 -2.73 -3.09
C SER A 33 7.99 -1.93 -4.38
N THR A 34 8.43 -2.58 -5.46
CA THR A 34 8.61 -1.95 -6.77
C THR A 34 7.28 -1.85 -7.51
N GLY A 35 6.46 -2.90 -7.45
CA GLY A 35 5.13 -2.97 -8.07
C GLY A 35 4.14 -1.92 -7.56
N GLY A 36 4.30 -1.44 -6.32
CA GLY A 36 3.46 -0.37 -5.79
C GLY A 36 3.48 0.92 -6.60
N GLN A 37 4.54 1.17 -7.37
CA GLN A 37 4.67 2.39 -8.20
C GLN A 37 3.77 2.39 -9.45
N ILE A 38 3.26 1.23 -9.86
CA ILE A 38 2.37 1.13 -11.04
C ILE A 38 0.90 0.98 -10.64
N MET A 39 0.61 0.74 -9.36
CA MET A 39 -0.75 0.51 -8.87
C MET A 39 -1.55 1.82 -8.74
N PRO A 40 -2.68 1.98 -9.45
CA PRO A 40 -3.60 3.10 -9.23
C PRO A 40 -4.25 3.03 -7.82
N PRO A 41 -4.58 4.16 -7.16
CA PRO A 41 -4.54 5.55 -7.64
C PRO A 41 -3.29 6.33 -7.25
N VAL A 42 -2.49 5.83 -6.32
CA VAL A 42 -1.35 6.56 -5.76
C VAL A 42 -0.24 6.65 -6.79
N MET A 43 0.11 5.53 -7.44
CA MET A 43 1.16 5.41 -8.46
C MET A 43 2.48 6.09 -8.05
N GLY A 44 3.56 5.92 -8.81
CA GLY A 44 4.80 6.66 -8.57
C GLY A 44 4.67 8.13 -9.00
N ALA A 45 5.52 9.01 -8.47
CA ALA A 45 5.64 10.40 -8.94
C ALA A 45 5.88 10.52 -10.46
N ALA A 46 6.44 9.46 -11.07
CA ALA A 46 6.63 9.36 -12.52
C ALA A 46 5.31 9.41 -13.32
N ALA A 47 4.21 8.86 -12.79
CA ALA A 47 2.91 8.90 -13.47
C ALA A 47 2.33 10.33 -13.51
N PHE A 48 2.57 11.12 -12.46
CA PHE A 48 2.21 12.53 -12.43
C PHE A 48 3.03 13.35 -13.43
N ILE A 49 4.37 13.17 -13.43
CA ILE A 49 5.27 13.80 -14.41
C ILE A 49 4.87 13.45 -15.85
N MET A 50 4.48 12.19 -16.09
CA MET A 50 4.02 11.75 -17.40
C MET A 50 2.74 12.49 -17.82
N ALA A 51 1.77 12.69 -16.92
CA ALA A 51 0.57 13.46 -17.19
C ALA A 51 0.90 14.91 -17.58
N GLU A 52 1.86 15.53 -16.87
CA GLU A 52 2.29 16.91 -17.11
C GLU A 52 3.02 17.08 -18.45
N ILE A 53 3.95 16.16 -18.78
CA ILE A 53 4.74 16.23 -20.02
C ILE A 53 3.90 15.89 -21.25
N THR A 54 3.02 14.88 -21.14
CA THR A 54 2.23 14.40 -22.30
C THR A 54 0.93 15.19 -22.50
N GLY A 55 0.50 15.95 -21.50
CA GLY A 55 -0.80 16.63 -21.51
C GLY A 55 -2.00 15.69 -21.40
N ILE A 56 -1.77 14.39 -21.19
CA ILE A 56 -2.82 13.39 -20.99
C ILE A 56 -3.30 13.47 -19.54
N GLN A 57 -4.63 13.41 -19.34
CA GLN A 57 -5.21 13.43 -18.01
C GLN A 57 -4.72 12.24 -17.16
N TYR A 58 -4.42 12.51 -15.89
CA TYR A 58 -3.92 11.50 -14.94
C TYR A 58 -4.85 10.27 -14.83
N VAL A 59 -6.17 10.49 -14.90
CA VAL A 59 -7.18 9.42 -14.86
C VAL A 59 -7.06 8.47 -16.05
N GLU A 60 -6.72 8.97 -17.23
CA GLU A 60 -6.52 8.13 -18.42
C GLU A 60 -5.25 7.27 -18.28
N ILE A 61 -4.18 7.83 -17.70
CA ILE A 61 -2.96 7.08 -17.38
C ILE A 61 -3.27 5.99 -16.34
N MET A 62 -4.05 6.32 -15.30
CA MET A 62 -4.49 5.33 -14.30
C MET A 62 -5.28 4.19 -14.93
N LYS A 63 -6.24 4.50 -15.81
CA LYS A 63 -7.05 3.48 -16.51
C LYS A 63 -6.16 2.58 -17.36
N ALA A 64 -5.21 3.16 -18.10
CA ALA A 64 -4.26 2.40 -18.91
C ALA A 64 -3.35 1.50 -18.04
N ALA A 65 -2.97 1.96 -16.85
CA ALA A 65 -2.13 1.22 -15.91
C ALA A 65 -2.89 0.17 -15.08
N ALA A 66 -4.22 0.22 -15.01
CA ALA A 66 -5.01 -0.67 -14.16
C ALA A 66 -4.85 -2.15 -14.55
N LEU A 67 -4.99 -2.47 -15.84
CA LEU A 67 -4.83 -3.84 -16.33
C LEU A 67 -3.42 -4.40 -16.07
N PRO A 68 -2.32 -3.73 -16.44
CA PRO A 68 -0.98 -4.25 -16.18
C PRO A 68 -0.67 -4.35 -14.68
N ALA A 69 -1.15 -3.42 -13.85
CA ALA A 69 -0.99 -3.50 -12.40
C ALA A 69 -1.68 -4.74 -11.81
N ILE A 70 -2.93 -5.00 -12.19
CA ILE A 70 -3.68 -6.18 -11.73
C ILE A 70 -2.96 -7.46 -12.14
N LEU A 71 -2.54 -7.56 -13.40
CA LEU A 71 -1.83 -8.74 -13.90
C LEU A 71 -0.49 -8.94 -13.17
N TYR A 72 0.26 -7.87 -12.95
CA TYR A 72 1.52 -7.91 -12.22
C TYR A 72 1.34 -8.50 -10.81
N PHE A 73 0.40 -7.95 -10.04
CA PHE A 73 0.16 -8.41 -8.66
C PHE A 73 -0.49 -9.80 -8.61
N PHE A 74 -1.33 -10.14 -9.59
CA PHE A 74 -1.89 -11.49 -9.70
C PHE A 74 -0.79 -12.52 -9.99
N SER A 75 0.10 -12.25 -10.95
CA SER A 75 1.25 -13.12 -11.23
C SER A 75 2.16 -13.25 -10.02
N LEU A 76 2.45 -12.15 -9.33
CA LEU A 76 3.27 -12.16 -8.13
C LEU A 76 2.61 -12.99 -7.02
N PHE A 77 1.31 -12.84 -6.80
CA PHE A 77 0.53 -13.65 -5.86
C PHE A 77 0.64 -15.15 -6.18
N VAL A 78 0.41 -15.53 -7.43
CA VAL A 78 0.49 -16.94 -7.86
C VAL A 78 1.90 -17.49 -7.64
N ILE A 79 2.95 -16.72 -7.98
CA ILE A 79 4.34 -17.15 -7.76
C ILE A 79 4.62 -17.38 -6.28
N VAL A 80 4.21 -16.46 -5.41
CA VAL A 80 4.41 -16.56 -3.96
C VAL A 80 3.64 -17.75 -3.38
N ASP A 81 2.40 -17.96 -3.78
CA ASP A 81 1.57 -19.09 -3.33
C ASP A 81 2.16 -20.43 -3.78
N LEU A 82 2.62 -20.52 -5.03
CA LEU A 82 3.30 -21.71 -5.54
C LEU A 82 4.62 -21.96 -4.82
N GLU A 83 5.40 -20.92 -4.53
CA GLU A 83 6.64 -21.03 -3.76
C GLU A 83 6.37 -21.54 -2.34
N ALA A 84 5.31 -21.04 -1.69
CA ALA A 84 4.86 -21.53 -0.40
C ALA A 84 4.51 -23.02 -0.45
N ALA A 85 3.76 -23.42 -1.49
CA ALA A 85 3.37 -24.81 -1.71
C ALA A 85 4.58 -25.72 -1.97
N ARG A 86 5.57 -25.25 -2.75
CA ARG A 86 6.81 -25.97 -3.06
C ARG A 86 7.66 -26.21 -1.80
N GLU A 87 7.81 -25.19 -0.98
CA GLU A 87 8.57 -25.26 0.28
C GLU A 87 7.76 -25.87 1.43
N LYS A 88 6.51 -26.31 1.17
CA LYS A 88 5.57 -26.88 2.16
C LYS A 88 5.36 -25.96 3.37
N ILE A 89 5.44 -24.66 3.15
CA ILE A 89 5.15 -23.64 4.14
C ILE A 89 3.68 -23.77 4.51
N GLY A 90 3.41 -23.84 5.82
CA GLY A 90 2.11 -24.25 6.36
C GLY A 90 0.95 -23.50 5.71
N ARG A 91 -0.07 -24.25 5.27
CA ARG A 91 -1.34 -23.66 4.84
C ARG A 91 -2.00 -23.05 6.06
N VAL A 92 -2.54 -21.83 5.92
CA VAL A 92 -3.38 -21.28 6.99
C VAL A 92 -4.56 -22.23 7.19
N SER A 93 -4.66 -22.75 8.41
CA SER A 93 -5.58 -23.84 8.79
C SER A 93 -7.06 -23.49 8.62
N SER A 94 -7.39 -22.20 8.47
CA SER A 94 -8.74 -21.71 8.28
C SER A 94 -8.74 -20.35 7.56
N LEU A 95 -9.54 -20.23 6.51
CA LEU A 95 -9.85 -18.92 5.91
C LEU A 95 -10.44 -17.95 6.94
N ALA A 96 -11.07 -18.43 8.02
CA ALA A 96 -11.64 -17.57 9.06
C ALA A 96 -10.58 -16.87 9.94
N GLU A 97 -9.33 -17.35 9.99
CA GLU A 97 -8.22 -16.63 10.63
C GLU A 97 -7.70 -15.50 9.76
N VAL A 98 -7.67 -15.68 8.43
CA VAL A 98 -7.26 -14.66 7.45
C VAL A 98 -8.38 -13.62 7.24
N LEU A 99 -9.64 -14.06 7.26
CA LEU A 99 -10.81 -13.25 6.94
C LEU A 99 -11.44 -12.56 8.17
N LYS A 100 -10.65 -12.18 9.18
CA LYS A 100 -11.05 -11.14 10.14
C LYS A 100 -11.02 -9.74 9.50
N LEU A 101 -11.37 -9.63 8.21
CA LEU A 101 -11.47 -8.37 7.47
C LEU A 101 -12.36 -7.37 8.22
N ALA A 102 -13.46 -7.84 8.81
CA ALA A 102 -14.37 -6.98 9.58
C ALA A 102 -13.72 -6.41 10.86
N THR A 103 -12.82 -7.15 11.49
CA THR A 103 -12.07 -6.67 12.66
C THR A 103 -10.93 -5.74 12.25
N LEU A 104 -10.20 -6.07 11.18
CA LEU A 104 -9.16 -5.23 10.58
C LEU A 104 -9.72 -3.88 10.06
N LEU A 105 -10.87 -3.89 9.40
CA LEU A 105 -11.57 -2.68 8.96
C LEU A 105 -12.07 -1.83 10.14
N LYS A 106 -12.43 -2.44 11.27
CA LYS A 106 -12.79 -1.70 12.49
C LYS A 106 -11.58 -1.13 13.25
N THR A 107 -10.41 -1.78 13.19
CA THR A 107 -9.23 -1.37 13.96
C THR A 107 -8.25 -0.50 13.16
N SER A 108 -8.20 -0.67 11.84
CA SER A 108 -7.27 0.02 10.93
C SER A 108 -7.95 0.62 9.70
N GLY A 109 -9.29 0.65 9.65
CA GLY A 109 -10.04 1.23 8.53
C GLY A 109 -9.78 2.72 8.32
N ASP A 110 -9.41 3.45 9.38
CA ASP A 110 -9.01 4.86 9.30
C ASP A 110 -7.78 5.06 8.37
N LEU A 111 -6.90 4.05 8.26
CA LEU A 111 -5.74 4.07 7.37
C LEU A 111 -6.12 3.87 5.89
N LEU A 112 -7.30 3.32 5.60
CA LEU A 112 -7.85 3.24 4.24
C LEU A 112 -8.55 4.53 3.82
N ALA A 113 -8.82 5.47 4.73
CA ALA A 113 -9.48 6.74 4.44
C ALA A 113 -8.86 7.57 3.29
N PRO A 114 -7.53 7.55 3.04
CA PRO A 114 -6.92 8.25 1.91
C PRO A 114 -7.35 7.70 0.55
N LEU A 115 -7.69 6.41 0.44
CA LEU A 115 -8.02 5.76 -0.84
C LEU A 115 -9.34 6.29 -1.44
N PRO A 116 -10.47 6.32 -0.72
CA PRO A 116 -11.69 6.96 -1.20
C PRO A 116 -11.51 8.43 -1.56
N VAL A 117 -10.73 9.17 -0.75
CA VAL A 117 -10.47 10.60 -0.99
C VAL A 117 -9.69 10.82 -2.28
N LEU A 118 -8.66 10.01 -2.54
CA LEU A 118 -7.87 10.07 -3.78
C LEU A 118 -8.70 9.66 -5.01
N ILE A 119 -9.53 8.62 -4.90
CA ILE A 119 -10.43 8.20 -5.98
C ILE A 119 -11.46 9.29 -6.29
N LEU A 120 -12.04 9.90 -5.26
CA LEU A 120 -13.05 10.96 -5.41
C LEU A 120 -12.44 12.24 -5.99
N LEU A 121 -11.25 12.65 -5.52
CA LEU A 121 -10.56 13.83 -6.03
C LEU A 121 -10.05 13.64 -7.46
N GLY A 122 -9.62 12.43 -7.82
CA GLY A 122 -9.28 12.07 -9.20
C GLY A 122 -10.50 12.09 -10.13
N ALA A 123 -11.67 11.70 -9.64
CA ALA A 123 -12.93 11.74 -10.39
C ALA A 123 -13.49 13.16 -10.60
N LEU A 124 -13.02 14.15 -9.84
CA LEU A 124 -13.48 15.55 -9.92
C LEU A 124 -12.61 16.43 -10.85
N ASP A 125 -11.68 15.85 -11.62
CA ASP A 125 -10.77 16.56 -12.54
C ASP A 125 -10.00 17.74 -11.90
N ILE A 126 -9.87 17.75 -10.57
CA ILE A 126 -9.05 18.72 -9.86
C ILE A 126 -7.59 18.36 -10.14
N SER A 127 -6.79 19.36 -10.53
CA SER A 127 -5.34 19.24 -10.69
C SER A 127 -4.75 18.30 -9.62
N PRO A 128 -4.16 17.16 -10.00
CA PRO A 128 -3.76 16.12 -9.03
C PRO A 128 -2.84 16.65 -7.93
N MET A 129 -2.04 17.68 -8.26
CA MET A 129 -1.15 18.34 -7.31
C MET A 129 -1.92 19.09 -6.20
N LYS A 130 -3.05 19.73 -6.52
CA LYS A 130 -3.93 20.36 -5.51
C LYS A 130 -4.61 19.31 -4.64
N SER A 131 -5.06 18.21 -5.23
CA SER A 131 -5.72 17.11 -4.54
C SER A 131 -4.81 16.43 -3.50
N VAL A 132 -3.53 16.26 -3.83
CA VAL A 132 -2.51 15.74 -2.90
C VAL A 132 -2.29 16.71 -1.73
N VAL A 133 -2.15 18.02 -2.01
CA VAL A 133 -1.97 19.04 -0.97
C VAL A 133 -3.17 19.08 -0.02
N TRP A 134 -4.40 19.05 -0.54
CA TRP A 134 -5.61 19.02 0.28
C TRP A 134 -5.75 17.72 1.08
N SER A 135 -5.35 16.57 0.53
CA SER A 135 -5.37 15.30 1.26
C SER A 135 -4.38 15.29 2.42
N ILE A 136 -3.16 15.79 2.21
CA ILE A 136 -2.14 15.92 3.27
C ILE A 136 -2.65 16.85 4.38
N LEU A 137 -3.22 18.01 4.01
CA LEU A 137 -3.78 18.96 4.99
C LEU A 137 -4.96 18.36 5.77
N CYS A 138 -5.82 17.59 5.11
CA CYS A 138 -6.96 16.93 5.74
C CYS A 138 -6.51 15.86 6.74
N ILE A 139 -5.53 15.03 6.36
CA ILE A 139 -4.94 14.01 7.23
C ILE A 139 -4.27 14.66 8.44
N LEU A 140 -3.44 15.69 8.25
CA LEU A 140 -2.80 16.42 9.35
C LEU A 140 -3.82 17.05 10.30
N SER A 141 -4.91 17.63 9.75
CA SER A 141 -5.97 18.24 10.56
C SER A 141 -6.74 17.18 11.37
N LEU A 142 -7.07 16.05 10.76
CA LEU A 142 -7.69 14.90 11.43
C LEU A 142 -6.77 14.32 12.50
N GLU A 143 -5.47 14.19 12.21
CA GLU A 143 -4.48 13.75 13.20
C GLU A 143 -4.39 14.71 14.37
N LEU A 144 -4.41 16.03 14.17
CA LEU A 144 -4.40 17.01 15.27
C LEU A 144 -5.68 16.97 16.11
N LEU A 145 -6.84 16.71 15.50
CA LEU A 145 -8.11 16.55 16.22
C LEU A 145 -8.20 15.22 16.99
N ILE A 146 -7.68 14.13 16.41
CA ILE A 146 -7.68 12.77 17.01
C ILE A 146 -6.53 12.62 18.03
N SER A 147 -5.43 13.34 17.82
CA SER A 147 -4.26 13.43 18.70
C SER A 147 -4.62 13.81 20.14
N ASN A 148 -5.66 14.63 20.31
CA ASN A 148 -6.16 14.96 21.65
C ASN A 148 -6.78 13.76 22.40
N GLN A 149 -6.99 12.61 21.75
CA GLN A 149 -7.43 11.36 22.36
C GLN A 149 -6.43 10.20 22.26
N ARG A 150 -5.31 10.33 21.52
CA ARG A 150 -4.30 9.25 21.36
C ARG A 150 -2.87 9.63 21.75
N LEU A 151 -2.55 10.92 21.90
CA LEU A 151 -1.27 11.33 22.46
C LEU A 151 -1.28 11.16 23.98
N GLY A 152 -1.07 9.92 24.43
CA GLY A 152 -0.28 9.70 25.63
C GLY A 152 1.13 10.18 25.34
N LEU A 153 1.35 11.50 25.38
CA LEU A 153 2.68 12.09 25.33
C LEU A 153 3.50 11.41 26.43
N PRO A 154 4.58 10.66 26.13
CA PRO A 154 5.56 10.39 27.15
C PRO A 154 6.10 11.75 27.54
N THR A 155 5.89 12.13 28.80
CA THR A 155 6.54 13.30 29.37
C THR A 155 8.03 13.13 29.17
N PRO A 156 8.72 14.00 28.40
CA PRO A 156 10.16 14.02 28.47
C PRO A 156 10.49 14.52 29.89
N TRP A 157 11.43 13.85 30.56
CA TRP A 157 11.93 14.15 31.91
C TRP A 157 11.10 13.60 33.09
N LYS A 158 11.36 12.32 33.45
CA LYS A 158 11.78 11.88 34.79
C LYS A 158 12.51 10.55 34.70
#